data_AF-A0A379FIF1-F1
#
_entry.id   AF-A0A379FIF1-F1
#
_cell.length_a   1.000
_cell.length_b   1.000
_cell.length_c   1.000
_cell.angle_alpha   90.00
_cell.angle_beta   90.00
_cell.angle_gamma   90.00
#
_symmetry.space_group_name_H-M   'P 1'
#
loop_
_entity.id
_entity.type
_entity.pdbx_description
1 polymer ?
#
loop_
_entity_poly.entity_id
_entity_poly.type
_entity_poly.pdbx_seq_one_letter_code
_entity_poly.pdbx_strand_id
1 'polypeptide(L)' 'MYLINDDIIFYSDKNLLFSKKLNKEKKILAPSSKMLIHLITVNELVTQRELFRIGWGDKEKFITNSAFYQNILLLRKSI' A
#
# COMPACT_ATOMS: atom_id res chain seq x y z
N MET A 1 10.09 3.42 7.91
CA MET A 1 9.46 4.74 7.68
C MET A 1 9.98 5.23 6.35
N TYR A 2 9.10 5.69 5.46
CA TYR A 2 9.45 6.11 4.10
C TYR A 2 8.82 7.47 3.79
N LEU A 3 9.54 8.35 3.10
CA LEU A 3 9.01 9.62 2.63
C LEU A 3 8.61 9.48 1.15
N ILE A 4 7.37 9.85 0.83
CA ILE A 4 6.79 9.77 -0.50
C ILE A 4 6.40 11.17 -0.95
N ASN A 5 6.85 11.57 -2.15
CA ASN A 5 6.54 12.86 -2.78
C ASN A 5 6.80 14.09 -1.88
N ASP A 6 7.82 14.02 -1.01
CA ASP A 6 8.18 15.05 -0.03
C ASP A 6 7.04 15.53 0.87
N ASP A 7 5.94 14.79 0.99
CA ASP A 7 4.78 15.14 1.79
C ASP A 7 4.33 13.99 2.70
N ILE A 8 4.17 12.80 2.14
CA ILE A 8 3.56 11.68 2.83
C ILE A 8 4.64 10.85 3.52
N ILE A 9 4.53 10.72 4.85
CA ILE A 9 5.33 9.79 5.64
C ILE A 9 4.56 8.48 5.78
N PHE A 10 5.14 7.41 5.29
CA PHE A 10 4.61 6.06 5.41
C PHE A 10 5.27 5.29 6.56
N TYR A 11 4.47 4.92 7.56
CA TYR A 11 4.83 4.03 8.67
C TYR A 11 4.28 2.62 8.39
N SER A 12 5.12 1.79 7.75
CA SER A 12 4.75 0.45 7.30
C SER A 12 4.37 -0.50 8.44
N ASP A 13 5.07 -0.41 9.56
CA ASP A 13 4.81 -1.12 10.81
C ASP A 13 3.44 -0.79 11.41
N LYS A 14 2.95 0.42 11.18
CA LYS A 14 1.67 0.92 11.71
C LYS A 14 0.53 0.91 10.71
N ASN A 15 0.77 0.51 9.46
CA ASN A 15 -0.17 0.65 8.34
C ASN A 15 -0.76 2.07 8.26
N LEU A 16 0.10 3.08 8.32
CA LEU A 16 -0.29 4.47 8.52
C LEU A 16 0.44 5.40 7.54
N LEU A 17 -0.31 6.31 6.93
CA LEU A 17 0.20 7.43 6.15
C LEU A 17 -0.03 8.72 6.95
N PHE A 18 0.97 9.58 7.02
CA PHE A 18 0.86 10.92 7.60
C PHE A 18 1.21 11.95 6.53
N SER A 19 0.28 12.87 6.24
CA SER A 19 0.55 14.01 5.34
C SER A 19 1.10 15.18 6.14
N LYS A 20 2.29 15.65 5.79
CA LYS A 20 2.90 16.85 6.37
C LYS A 20 2.09 18.10 6.01
N LYS A 21 1.63 18.22 4.77
CA LYS A 21 0.85 19.37 4.27
C LYS A 21 -0.49 19.50 4.96
N LEU A 22 -1.21 18.38 5.13
CA LEU A 22 -2.55 18.39 5.75
C LEU A 22 -2.49 18.23 7.28
N ASN A 23 -1.32 17.90 7.83
CA ASN A 23 -1.12 17.52 9.22
C ASN A 23 -2.14 16.47 9.70
N LYS A 24 -2.33 15.42 8.89
CA LYS A 24 -3.34 14.38 9.11
C LYS A 24 -2.79 12.98 8.91
N GLU A 25 -3.27 12.08 9.74
CA GLU A 25 -3.00 10.65 9.65
C GLU A 25 -4.15 9.90 8.95
N LYS A 26 -3.80 8.86 8.21
CA LYS A 26 -4.74 7.92 7.59
C LYS A 26 -4.24 6.50 7.73
N LYS A 27 -5.03 5.66 8.40
CA LYS A 27 -4.82 4.22 8.41
C LYS A 27 -5.15 3.65 7.02
N ILE A 28 -4.31 2.75 6.55
CA ILE A 28 -4.52 1.99 5.33
C ILE A 28 -4.70 0.51 5.68
N LEU A 29 -5.30 -0.25 4.77
CA LEU A 29 -5.49 -1.68 4.94
C LEU A 29 -4.12 -2.38 4.98
N ALA A 30 -4.01 -3.45 5.78
CA ALA A 30 -2.76 -4.20 5.89
C ALA A 30 -2.24 -4.72 4.53
N PRO A 31 -3.08 -5.25 3.61
CA PRO A 31 -2.64 -5.60 2.26
C PRO A 31 -2.08 -4.39 1.49
N SER A 32 -2.75 -3.24 1.54
CA SER A 32 -2.26 -2.00 0.91
C SER A 32 -0.90 -1.57 1.45
N SER A 33 -0.70 -1.66 2.77
CA SER A 33 0.58 -1.35 3.42
C SER A 33 1.69 -2.27 2.94
N LYS A 34 1.43 -3.59 2.91
CA LYS A 34 2.38 -4.61 2.39
C LYS A 34 2.74 -4.40 0.92
N MET A 35 1.75 -4.08 0.09
CA MET A 35 1.98 -3.79 -1.32
C MET A 35 2.81 -2.51 -1.49
N LEU A 36 2.51 -1.45 -0.73
CA LEU A 36 3.24 -0.19 -0.82
C LEU A 36 4.70 -0.32 -0.38
N ILE A 37 4.97 -1.02 0.72
CA ILE A 37 6.36 -1.26 1.13
C ILE A 37 7.14 -1.99 0.05
N HIS A 38 6.56 -3.04 -0.54
CA HIS A 38 7.20 -3.81 -1.61
C HIS A 38 7.49 -2.96 -2.84
N LEU A 39 6.52 -2.15 -3.28
CA LEU A 39 6.67 -1.25 -4.42
C LEU A 39 7.80 -0.22 -4.21
N ILE A 40 7.91 0.33 -2.99
CA ILE A 40 8.96 1.29 -2.65
C ILE A 40 10.32 0.60 -2.59
N THR A 41 10.39 -0.62 -2.05
CA THR A 41 11.67 -1.33 -1.85
C THR A 41 12.24 -1.90 -3.14
N VAL A 42 11.38 -2.43 -4.01
CA VAL A 42 11.84 -3.10 -5.24
C VAL A 42 12.15 -2.07 -6.34
N ASN A 43 11.39 -0.98 -6.41
CA ASN A 43 11.59 0.09 -7.39
C ASN A 43 11.69 -0.41 -8.86
N GLU A 44 10.95 -1.48 -9.17
CA GLU A 44 10.89 -2.11 -10.49
C GLU A 44 9.43 -2.41 -10.88
N LEU A 45 9.22 -2.87 -12.11
CA LEU A 45 7.89 -3.27 -12.54
C LEU A 45 7.43 -4.54 -11.82
N VAL A 46 6.43 -4.41 -10.95
CA VAL A 46 5.84 -5.53 -10.20
C VAL A 46 4.58 -6.04 -10.90
N THR A 47 4.46 -7.36 -11.04
CA THR A 47 3.25 -7.96 -11.66
C THR A 47 2.06 -7.91 -10.71
N GLN A 48 0.84 -7.91 -11.27
CA GLN A 48 -0.38 -7.96 -10.45
C GLN A 48 -0.41 -9.20 -9.55
N ARG A 49 -0.03 -10.37 -10.08
CA ARG A 49 0.00 -11.63 -9.31
C ARG A 49 0.95 -11.55 -8.11
N GLU A 50 2.09 -10.91 -8.29
CA GLU A 50 3.04 -10.70 -7.21
C GLU A 50 2.47 -9.78 -6.13
N LEU A 51 1.82 -8.67 -6.50
CA LEU A 51 1.16 -7.79 -5.54
C LEU A 51 0.01 -8.48 -4.78
N PHE A 52 -0.73 -9.37 -5.43
CA PHE A 52 -1.71 -10.24 -4.74
C PHE A 52 -1.04 -11.07 -3.66
N ARG A 53 0.06 -11.75 -4.00
CA ARG A 53 0.82 -12.57 -3.06
C ARG A 53 1.38 -11.75 -1.91
N ILE A 54 1.93 -10.58 -2.18
CA ILE A 54 2.47 -9.68 -1.16
C ILE A 54 1.37 -9.17 -0.22
N GLY A 55 0.23 -8.75 -0.78
CA GLY A 55 -0.88 -8.19 0.01
C GLY A 55 -1.55 -9.22 0.92
N TRP A 56 -1.79 -10.43 0.40
CA TRP A 56 -2.65 -11.43 1.04
C TRP A 56 -1.99 -12.76 1.39
N GLY A 57 -0.75 -13.00 0.95
CA GLY A 57 -0.04 -14.26 1.18
C GLY A 57 -0.84 -15.45 0.66
N ASP A 58 -0.95 -16.49 1.47
CA ASP A 58 -1.68 -17.72 1.13
C ASP A 58 -3.18 -17.50 0.86
N LYS A 59 -3.73 -16.38 1.35
CA LYS A 59 -5.14 -16.02 1.11
C LYS A 59 -5.38 -15.48 -0.29
N GLU A 60 -4.35 -15.24 -1.11
CA GLU A 60 -4.48 -14.68 -2.46
C GLU A 60 -5.52 -15.40 -3.33
N LYS A 61 -5.64 -16.73 -3.18
CA LYS A 61 -6.56 -17.59 -3.96
C LYS A 61 -8.03 -17.28 -3.71
N PHE A 62 -8.35 -16.62 -2.61
CA PHE A 62 -9.71 -16.26 -2.20
C PHE A 62 -10.05 -14.80 -2.47
N ILE A 63 -9.11 -14.02 -2.99
CA ILE A 63 -9.30 -12.59 -3.21
C ILE A 63 -9.75 -12.34 -4.64
N THR A 64 -10.81 -11.56 -4.79
CA THR A 64 -11.31 -11.15 -6.09
C THR A 64 -10.45 -10.04 -6.68
N ASN A 65 -10.40 -9.97 -8.01
CA ASN A 65 -9.81 -8.84 -8.72
C ASN A 65 -10.42 -7.50 -8.27
N SER A 66 -11.72 -7.45 -8.01
CA SER A 66 -12.37 -6.23 -7.52
C SER A 66 -11.82 -5.78 -6.17
N ALA A 67 -11.62 -6.69 -5.21
CA ALA A 67 -11.05 -6.36 -3.90
C ALA A 67 -9.60 -5.85 -4.02
N PHE A 68 -8.81 -6.47 -4.90
CA PHE A 68 -7.47 -5.99 -5.23
C PHE A 68 -7.49 -4.55 -5.78
N TYR A 69 -8.29 -4.30 -6.81
CA TYR A 69 -8.39 -2.98 -7.43
C TYR A 69 -8.86 -1.91 -6.44
N GLN A 70 -9.79 -2.25 -5.54
CA GLN A 70 -10.21 -1.33 -4.48
C GLN A 70 -9.06 -0.98 -3.53
N ASN A 71 -8.20 -1.95 -3.16
CA ASN A 71 -7.03 -1.67 -2.33
C ASN A 71 -6.02 -0.74 -3.02
N ILE A 72 -5.76 -0.94 -4.31
CA ILE A 72 -4.87 -0.08 -5.09
C ILE A 72 -5.48 1.33 -5.25
N LEU A 73 -6.77 1.43 -5.53
CA LEU A 73 -7.47 2.70 -5.65
C LEU A 73 -7.46 3.49 -4.33
N LEU A 74 -7.75 2.82 -3.22
CA LEU A 74 -7.71 3.43 -1.89
C LEU A 74 -6.30 3.90 -1.54
N LEU A 75 -5.27 3.12 -1.89
CA LEU A 75 -3.88 3.52 -1.73
C LEU A 75 -3.59 4.80 -2.51
N ARG A 76 -3.89 4.83 -3.81
CA ARG A 76 -3.67 6.00 -4.68
C ARG A 76 -4.40 7.26 -4.20
N LYS A 77 -5.59 7.14 -3.61
CA LYS A 77 -6.34 8.27 -3.02
C LYS A 77 -5.77 8.77 -1.70
N SER A 78 -4.80 8.05 -1.12
CA SER A 78 -4.24 8.34 0.21
C SER A 78 -2.84 8.94 0.15
N ILE A 79 -2.23 8.95 -1.04
CA ILE A 79 -0.89 9.48 -1.31
C ILE A 79 -1.04 10.78 -2.12
#